data_AF-A0A1C5WA75-F1
#
_entry.id   AF-A0A1C5WA75-F1
#
_cell.length_a   1.000
_cell.length_b   1.000
_cell.length_c   1.000
_cell.angle_alpha   90.00
_cell.angle_beta   90.00
_cell.angle_gamma   90.00
#
_symmetry.space_group_name_H-M   'P 1'
#
loop_
_entity.id
_entity.type
_entity.pdbx_description
1 polymer ?
#
loop_
_entity_poly.entity_id
_entity_poly.type
_entity_poly.pdbx_seq_one_letter_code
_entity_poly.pdbx_strand_id
1 'polypeptide(L)'
;MNTEEFCGIKIFEWEEWDDISVGILQYYNVKFLLSSMKQYDGNIVSMNIDGQMIIYNDPIKIIWKGYITDIPEVMEELNNRYRNERS
;
A
#
# COMPACT_ATOMS: atom_id res chain seq x y z
N MET A 1 -0.99 16.28 -2.35
CA MET A 1 -0.78 14.88 -1.92
C MET A 1 -1.32 13.99 -3.00
N ASN A 2 -0.51 13.03 -3.42
CA ASN A 2 -0.92 12.01 -4.37
C ASN A 2 -1.44 10.79 -3.61
N THR A 3 -2.27 9.96 -4.26
CA THR A 3 -2.87 8.77 -3.64
C THR A 3 -2.46 7.55 -4.44
N GLU A 4 -2.01 6.52 -3.74
CA GLU A 4 -1.78 5.19 -4.31
C GLU A 4 -3.05 4.35 -4.15
N GLU A 5 -3.49 3.73 -5.24
CA GLU A 5 -4.70 2.92 -5.29
C GLU A 5 -4.41 1.52 -5.83
N PHE A 6 -5.06 0.52 -5.23
CA PHE A 6 -5.03 -0.85 -5.72
C PHE A 6 -6.45 -1.28 -6.07
N CYS A 7 -6.69 -1.64 -7.34
CA CYS A 7 -8.03 -1.98 -7.83
C CYS A 7 -9.10 -0.92 -7.47
N GLY A 8 -8.75 0.38 -7.48
CA GLY A 8 -9.65 1.47 -7.07
C GLY A 8 -9.95 1.51 -5.56
N ILE A 9 -9.10 0.89 -4.74
CA ILE A 9 -9.11 1.00 -3.27
C ILE A 9 -7.93 1.88 -2.89
N LYS A 10 -8.20 3.01 -2.21
CA LYS A 10 -7.16 3.94 -1.77
C LYS A 10 -6.37 3.35 -0.60
N ILE A 11 -5.06 3.17 -0.78
CA ILE A 11 -4.21 2.49 0.21
C ILE A 11 -3.51 3.51 1.09
N PHE A 12 -2.81 4.47 0.48
CA PHE A 12 -2.08 5.52 1.20
C PHE A 12 -1.94 6.79 0.36
N GLU A 13 -1.66 7.88 1.05
CA GLU A 13 -1.25 9.16 0.46
C GLU A 13 0.27 9.30 0.58
N TRP A 14 0.90 10.00 -0.36
CA TRP A 14 2.34 10.23 -0.39
C TRP A 14 2.68 11.61 -0.95
N GLU A 15 3.89 12.09 -0.64
CA GLU A 15 4.38 13.40 -1.09
C GLU A 15 5.45 13.26 -2.17
N GLU A 16 6.39 12.34 -1.99
CA GLU A 16 7.52 12.13 -2.88
C GLU A 16 7.64 10.65 -3.25
N TRP A 17 8.22 10.38 -4.42
CA TRP A 17 8.49 9.03 -4.89
C TRP A 17 9.77 8.98 -5.73
N ASP A 18 10.41 7.81 -5.74
CA ASP A 18 11.56 7.46 -6.58
C ASP A 18 11.33 6.11 -7.26
N ASP A 19 11.90 5.93 -8.46
CA ASP A 19 12.11 4.61 -9.05
C ASP A 19 13.48 4.09 -8.59
N ILE A 20 13.49 3.00 -7.83
CA ILE A 20 14.72 2.42 -7.27
C ILE A 20 15.20 1.19 -8.03
N SER A 21 14.35 0.62 -8.88
CA SER A 21 14.61 -0.56 -9.70
C SER A 21 13.42 -0.75 -10.65
N VAL A 22 13.67 -1.39 -11.80
CA VAL A 22 12.62 -1.72 -12.77
C VAL A 22 11.41 -2.37 -12.09
N GLY A 23 10.28 -1.67 -12.11
CA GLY A 23 9.01 -2.14 -11.55
C GLY A 23 8.84 -1.94 -10.03
N ILE A 24 9.77 -1.24 -9.36
CA ILE A 24 9.72 -0.96 -7.93
C ILE A 24 9.75 0.56 -7.69
N LEU A 25 8.63 1.08 -7.19
CA LEU A 25 8.50 2.47 -6.75
C LEU A 25 8.71 2.56 -5.24
N GLN A 26 9.43 3.57 -4.80
CA GLN A 26 9.62 3.90 -3.39
C GLN A 26 8.93 5.23 -3.10
N TYR A 27 8.11 5.27 -2.05
CA TYR A 27 7.32 6.42 -1.63
C TYR A 27 7.77 6.93 -0.26
N TYR A 28 7.74 8.24 -0.08
CA TYR A 28 8.14 8.94 1.13
C TYR A 28 6.99 9.80 1.70
N ASN A 29 7.08 10.09 3.00
CA ASN A 29 6.04 10.78 3.77
C ASN A 29 4.67 10.12 3.61
N VAL A 30 4.65 8.78 3.70
CA VAL A 30 3.46 7.98 3.46
C VAL A 30 2.47 8.11 4.62
N LYS A 31 1.19 8.24 4.30
CA LYS A 31 0.08 8.24 5.26
C LYS A 31 -0.99 7.23 4.82
N PHE A 32 -1.14 6.16 5.59
CA PHE A 32 -2.09 5.11 5.28
C PHE A 32 -3.54 5.54 5.51
N LEU A 33 -4.40 5.14 4.58
CA LEU A 33 -5.84 5.38 4.64
C LEU A 33 -6.59 4.21 5.29
N LEU A 34 -5.96 3.04 5.33
CA LEU A 34 -6.46 1.82 5.95
C LEU A 34 -6.09 1.78 7.44
N SER A 35 -7.07 1.47 8.29
CA SER A 35 -6.92 1.63 9.75
C SER A 35 -5.88 0.66 10.33
N SER A 36 -5.80 -0.56 9.82
CA SER A 36 -4.80 -1.57 10.21
C SER A 36 -3.36 -1.15 9.89
N MET A 37 -3.19 -0.21 8.96
CA MET A 37 -1.87 0.21 8.47
C MET A 37 -1.40 1.56 9.02
N LYS A 38 -2.25 2.31 9.74
CA LYS A 38 -1.91 3.65 10.28
C LYS A 38 -0.72 3.66 11.23
N GLN A 39 -0.44 2.55 11.90
CA GLN A 39 0.76 2.42 12.75
C GLN A 39 2.08 2.54 11.97
N TYR A 40 2.02 2.48 10.64
CA TYR A 40 3.14 2.61 9.73
C TYR A 40 3.24 4.00 9.08
N ASP A 41 2.39 4.96 9.46
CA ASP A 41 2.47 6.33 8.94
C ASP A 41 3.87 6.95 9.15
N GLY A 42 4.32 7.72 8.17
CA GLY A 42 5.63 8.39 8.14
C GLY A 42 6.80 7.49 7.74
N ASN A 43 6.58 6.18 7.54
CA ASN A 43 7.62 5.26 7.07
C ASN A 43 7.75 5.28 5.54
N ILE A 44 8.85 4.71 5.05
CA ILE A 44 9.10 4.53 3.62
C ILE A 44 8.36 3.29 3.14
N VAL A 45 7.72 3.37 1.98
CA VAL A 45 7.00 2.24 1.38
C VAL A 45 7.55 1.95 -0.02
N SER A 46 7.92 0.71 -0.28
CA SER A 46 8.23 0.25 -1.63
C SER A 46 7.09 -0.62 -2.17
N MET A 47 6.67 -0.34 -3.40
CA MET A 47 5.66 -1.07 -4.13
C MET A 47 6.27 -1.70 -5.36
N ASN A 48 6.02 -2.99 -5.56
CA ASN A 48 6.33 -3.69 -6.80
C ASN A 48 5.07 -3.77 -7.69
N ILE A 49 5.26 -3.90 -9.00
CA ILE A 49 4.17 -3.97 -9.99
C ILE A 49 3.24 -5.19 -9.80
N ASP A 50 3.71 -6.23 -9.11
CA ASP A 50 2.91 -7.40 -8.73
C ASP A 50 2.00 -7.17 -7.51
N GLY A 51 2.03 -5.97 -6.92
CA GLY A 51 1.26 -5.62 -5.73
C GLY A 51 1.91 -6.04 -4.42
N GLN A 52 3.17 -6.50 -4.43
CA GLN A 52 3.96 -6.66 -3.20
C GLN A 52 4.31 -5.27 -2.64
N MET A 53 4.11 -5.12 -1.34
CA MET A 53 4.42 -3.91 -0.59
C MET A 53 5.42 -4.24 0.54
N ILE A 54 6.40 -3.36 0.73
CA ILE A 54 7.40 -3.45 1.79
C ILE A 54 7.47 -2.12 2.51
N ILE A 55 7.45 -2.13 3.84
CA ILE A 55 7.54 -0.92 4.67
C ILE A 55 8.83 -0.95 5.47
N TYR A 56 9.54 0.18 5.49
CA TYR A 56 10.83 0.34 6.16
C TYR A 56 10.75 1.40 7.27
N ASN A 57 11.25 1.06 8.46
CA ASN A 57 11.52 2.01 9.55
C ASN A 57 13.02 2.25 9.59
N ASP A 58 13.49 3.49 9.43
CA ASP A 58 14.92 3.85 9.50
C ASP A 58 15.81 3.04 8.51
N PRO A 59 16.31 3.68 7.43
CA PRO A 59 16.09 3.44 5.99
C PRO A 59 16.27 2.02 5.43
N ILE A 60 16.56 1.01 6.27
CA ILE A 60 16.93 -0.34 5.87
C ILE A 60 16.10 -1.41 6.61
N LYS A 61 15.51 -1.12 7.79
CA LYS A 61 14.80 -2.15 8.55
C LYS A 61 13.37 -2.36 8.04
N ILE A 62 13.13 -3.53 7.46
CA ILE A 62 11.78 -3.98 7.07
C ILE A 62 10.94 -4.20 8.33
N ILE A 63 9.81 -3.51 8.42
CA ILE A 63 8.83 -3.64 9.51
C ILE A 63 7.52 -4.29 9.08
N TRP A 64 7.27 -4.34 7.78
CA TRP A 64 6.13 -5.05 7.20
C TRP A 64 6.47 -5.47 5.77
N LYS A 65 6.04 -6.66 5.37
CA LYS A 65 6.18 -7.18 4.01
C LYS A 65 5.02 -8.12 3.70
N GLY A 66 4.35 -7.90 2.58
CA GLY A 66 3.23 -8.70 2.13
C GLY A 66 2.69 -8.19 0.80
N TYR A 67 1.61 -8.78 0.32
CA TYR A 67 0.83 -8.23 -0.78
C TYR A 67 -0.19 -7.23 -0.25
N ILE A 68 -0.65 -6.30 -1.09
CA ILE A 68 -1.74 -5.39 -0.70
C ILE A 68 -3.00 -6.18 -0.32
N THR A 69 -3.21 -7.34 -0.93
CA THR A 69 -4.29 -8.29 -0.58
C THR A 69 -4.09 -9.01 0.75
N ASP A 70 -2.95 -8.88 1.42
CA ASP A 70 -2.80 -9.39 2.79
C ASP A 70 -3.41 -8.42 3.82
N ILE A 71 -3.77 -7.20 3.41
CA ILE A 71 -4.46 -6.22 4.26
C ILE A 71 -5.96 -6.59 4.34
N PRO A 72 -6.50 -6.86 5.54
CA PRO A 72 -7.87 -7.33 5.69
C PRO A 72 -8.92 -6.41 5.06
N GLU A 73 -8.79 -5.10 5.24
CA GLU A 73 -9.74 -4.13 4.67
C GLU A 73 -9.77 -4.16 3.13
N VAL A 74 -8.64 -4.43 2.49
CA VAL A 74 -8.57 -4.55 1.02
C VAL A 74 -9.33 -5.78 0.56
N MET A 75 -9.07 -6.94 1.18
CA MET A 75 -9.74 -8.18 0.79
C MET A 75 -11.23 -8.16 1.09
N GLU A 76 -11.64 -7.54 2.19
CA GLU A 76 -13.04 -7.36 2.50
C GLU A 76 -13.76 -6.53 1.42
N GLU A 77 -13.17 -5.41 1.00
CA GLU A 77 -13.71 -4.56 -0.05
C GLU A 77 -13.80 -5.27 -1.40
N LEU A 78 -12.75 -6.00 -1.80
CA LEU A 78 -12.75 -6.79 -3.05
C LEU A 78 -13.84 -7.87 -3.03
N ASN A 79 -14.01 -8.57 -1.90
CA ASN A 79 -15.06 -9.57 -1.73
C ASN A 79 -16.46 -8.96 -1.79
N ASN A 80 -16.65 -7.76 -1.22
CA ASN A 80 -17.93 -7.06 -1.26
C ASN A 80 -18.31 -6.62 -2.67
N ARG A 81 -17.35 -6.08 -3.44
CA ARG A 81 -17.56 -5.74 -4.86
C ARG A 81 -17.98 -6.95 -5.68
N TYR A 82 -17.28 -8.07 -5.52
CA TYR A 82 -17.61 -9.32 -6.20
C TYR A 82 -19.01 -9.85 -5.87
N ARG A 83 -19.46 -9.72 -4.62
CA ARG A 83 -20.83 -10.10 -4.22
C ARG A 83 -21.90 -9.19 -4.83
N ASN A 84 -21.64 -7.89 -4.87
CA ASN A 84 -22.56 -6.89 -5.41
C ASN A 84 -22.73 -6.99 -6.93
N GLU A 85 -21.68 -7.37 -7.67
CA GLU A 85 -21.75 -7.61 -9.11
C GLU A 85 -22.58 -8.87 -9.49
N ARG A 86 -22.87 -9.73 -8.51
CA ARG A 86 -23.62 -10.99 -8.68
C ARG A 86 -25.03 -10.96 -8.09
N SER A 87 -25.43 -9.85 -7.47
CA SER A 87 -26.76 -9.64 -6.90
C SER A 87 -27.65 -8.87 -7.86
#